data_AF-A0A7I7SFX2-F1
#
_entry.id   AF-A0A7I7SFX2-F1
#
_cell.length_a   1.000
_cell.length_b   1.000
_cell.length_c   1.000
_cell.angle_alpha   90.00
_cell.angle_beta   90.00
_cell.angle_gamma   90.00
#
_symmetry.space_group_name_H-M   'P 1'
#
loop_
_entity.id
_entity.type
_entity.pdbx_description
1 polymer ?
#
loop_
_entity_poly.entity_id
_entity_poly.type
_entity_poly.pdbx_seq_one_letter_code
_entity_poly.pdbx_strand_id
1 'polypeptide(L)' 'MSVENAAVGSEYDEFPELEDRDVQALARARVRKLMKTFMPADHPPATEYMLEVWMDGMATALRMTRDSDAVGTG' A
#
# COMPACT_ATOMS: atom_id res chain seq x y z
N MET A 1 24.88 11.26 -8.30
CA MET A 1 24.06 11.11 -7.09
C MET A 1 23.48 9.71 -7.17
N SER A 2 24.08 8.76 -6.45
CA SER A 2 23.73 7.35 -6.51
C SER A 2 22.34 7.16 -5.93
N VAL A 3 21.42 6.60 -6.71
CA VAL A 3 20.19 5.98 -6.19
C VAL A 3 20.63 4.72 -5.44
N GLU A 4 21.04 4.92 -4.20
CA GLU A 4 21.31 3.85 -3.25
C GLU A 4 20.00 3.11 -3.02
N ASN A 5 19.88 1.92 -3.62
CA ASN A 5 19.29 0.71 -3.05
C ASN A 5 18.26 0.93 -1.93
N ALA A 6 17.18 1.65 -2.22
CA ALA A 6 16.03 1.71 -1.33
C ALA A 6 15.48 0.29 -1.23
N ALA A 7 15.53 -0.29 -0.03
CA ALA A 7 14.95 -1.60 0.20
C ALA A 7 13.47 -1.56 -0.22
N VAL A 8 12.99 -2.62 -0.88
CA VAL A 8 11.56 -2.77 -1.17
C VAL A 8 10.78 -2.57 0.14
N GLY A 9 9.97 -1.52 0.21
CA GLY A 9 9.25 -1.10 1.41
C GLY A 9 9.67 0.24 2.03
N SER A 10 10.83 0.81 1.65
CA SER A 10 11.31 2.07 2.26
C SER A 10 10.42 3.29 1.98
N GLU A 11 9.56 3.20 0.96
CA GLU A 11 8.57 4.23 0.63
C GLU A 11 7.43 4.34 1.67
N TYR A 12 7.33 3.36 2.57
CA TYR A 12 6.35 3.32 3.65
C TYR A 12 6.97 3.42 5.05
N ASP A 13 8.27 3.75 5.18
CA ASP A 13 8.96 3.90 6.47
C ASP A 13 8.27 4.91 7.41
N GLU A 14 7.55 5.89 6.84
CA GLU A 14 6.77 6.89 7.59
C GLU A 14 5.45 6.34 8.18
N PHE A 15 5.05 5.12 7.80
CA PHE A 15 3.83 4.43 8.24
C PHE A 15 4.15 3.02 8.76
N PRO A 16 4.61 2.87 10.01
CA PRO A 16 4.84 1.55 10.61
C PRO A 16 3.56 0.68 10.64
N GLU A 17 2.38 1.29 10.58
CA GLU A 17 1.10 0.59 10.49
C GLU A 17 0.96 -0.22 9.18
N LEU A 18 1.68 0.16 8.12
CA LEU A 18 1.68 -0.53 6.84
C LEU A 18 2.59 -1.76 6.82
N GLU A 19 3.53 -1.86 7.75
CA GLU A 19 4.36 -3.05 7.95
C GLU A 19 3.66 -4.12 8.80
N ASP A 20 2.53 -3.79 9.42
CA ASP A 20 1.77 -4.72 10.25
C ASP A 20 1.38 -5.97 9.45
N ARG A 21 1.61 -7.13 10.05
CA ARG A 21 1.42 -8.43 9.39
C ARG A 21 -0.03 -8.65 8.97
N ASP A 22 -0.97 -8.21 9.78
CA ASP A 22 -2.40 -8.40 9.53
C ASP A 22 -2.88 -7.44 8.44
N VAL A 23 -2.34 -6.22 8.39
CA VAL A 23 -2.55 -5.26 7.29
C VAL A 23 -2.04 -5.84 5.97
N GLN A 24 -0.81 -6.36 5.95
CA GLN A 24 -0.21 -7.01 4.78
C GLN A 24 -1.00 -8.25 4.31
N ALA A 25 -1.47 -9.06 5.27
CA ALA A 25 -2.30 -10.23 4.96
C ALA A 25 -3.65 -9.82 4.36
N LEU A 26 -4.28 -8.78 4.91
CA LEU A 26 -5.53 -8.23 4.40
C LEU A 26 -5.36 -7.66 2.99
N ALA A 27 -4.30 -6.88 2.76
CA ALA A 27 -3.95 -6.30 1.45
C ALA A 27 -3.88 -7.39 0.38
N ARG A 28 -3.08 -8.43 0.63
CA ARG A 28 -2.92 -9.58 -0.28
C ARG A 28 -4.25 -10.31 -0.52
N ALA A 29 -5.08 -10.48 0.50
CA ALA A 29 -6.39 -11.10 0.34
C ALA A 29 -7.33 -10.26 -0.55
N ARG A 30 -7.33 -8.93 -0.39
CA ARG A 30 -8.14 -8.02 -1.21
C ARG A 30 -7.66 -7.97 -2.66
N VAL A 31 -6.35 -7.87 -2.88
CA VAL A 31 -5.77 -7.92 -4.23
C VAL A 31 -6.11 -9.23 -4.93
N ARG A 32 -5.94 -10.38 -4.27
CA ARG A 32 -6.32 -11.69 -4.84
C ARG A 32 -7.80 -11.75 -5.21
N LYS A 33 -8.68 -11.19 -4.37
CA LYS A 33 -10.12 -11.13 -4.66
C LYS A 33 -10.40 -10.28 -5.90
N LEU A 34 -9.79 -9.09 -6.00
CA LEU A 34 -9.95 -8.22 -7.16
C LEU A 34 -9.45 -8.88 -8.44
N MET A 35 -8.27 -9.49 -8.42
CA MET A 35 -7.74 -10.22 -9.56
C MET A 35 -8.68 -11.34 -10.03
N LYS A 36 -9.16 -12.18 -9.11
CA LYS A 36 -10.11 -13.25 -9.46
C LYS A 36 -11.42 -12.70 -10.06
N THR A 37 -11.80 -11.48 -9.70
CA THR A 37 -13.07 -10.88 -10.13
C THR A 37 -12.93 -10.17 -11.48
N PHE A 38 -11.80 -9.53 -11.74
CA PHE A 38 -11.65 -8.58 -12.84
C PHE A 38 -10.54 -8.91 -13.84
N MET A 39 -9.57 -9.78 -13.50
CA MET A 39 -8.54 -10.19 -14.46
C MET A 39 -9.00 -11.39 -15.31
N PRO A 40 -8.85 -11.31 -16.64
CA PRO A 40 -8.95 -12.45 -17.54
C PRO A 40 -7.98 -13.58 -17.14
N ALA A 41 -8.35 -14.84 -17.43
CA ALA A 41 -7.57 -16.01 -17.04
C ALA A 41 -6.19 -16.11 -17.73
N ASP A 42 -6.00 -15.40 -18.84
CA ASP A 42 -4.79 -15.31 -19.65
C ASP A 42 -3.94 -14.07 -19.33
N HIS A 43 -4.37 -13.22 -18.39
CA HIS A 43 -3.60 -12.05 -18.02
C HIS A 43 -2.44 -12.42 -17.08
N PRO A 44 -1.21 -11.93 -17.34
CA PRO A 44 -0.08 -12.11 -16.44
C PRO A 44 -0.42 -11.65 -15.01
N PRO A 45 0.06 -12.33 -13.96
CA PRO A 45 -0.22 -11.94 -12.59
C PRO A 45 0.26 -10.51 -12.30
N ALA A 46 -0.66 -9.57 -12.13
CA ALA A 46 -0.37 -8.18 -11.73
C ALA A 46 -0.45 -7.97 -10.20
N THR A 47 -0.25 -9.04 -9.41
CA THR A 47 -0.49 -9.03 -7.96
C THR A 47 0.38 -8.02 -7.24
N GLU A 48 1.65 -7.90 -7.61
CA GLU A 48 2.60 -6.99 -6.98
C GLU A 48 2.23 -5.53 -7.25
N TYR A 49 1.96 -5.19 -8.52
CA TYR A 49 1.49 -3.86 -8.90
C TYR A 49 0.17 -3.46 -8.22
N MET A 50 -0.80 -4.36 -8.16
CA MET A 50 -2.07 -4.08 -7.46
C MET A 50 -1.89 -3.96 -5.94
N LEU A 51 -0.88 -4.61 -5.38
CA LEU A 51 -0.53 -4.47 -3.97
C LEU A 51 0.10 -3.11 -3.71
N GLU A 52 1.04 -2.65 -4.54
CA GLU A 52 1.64 -1.31 -4.48
C GLU A 52 0.56 -0.22 -4.50
N VAL A 53 -0.36 -0.27 -5.48
CA VAL A 53 -1.46 0.70 -5.58
C VAL A 53 -2.36 0.71 -4.32
N TRP A 54 -2.57 -0.46 -3.72
CA TRP A 54 -3.34 -0.56 -2.48
C TRP A 54 -2.58 0.08 -1.30
N MET A 55 -1.28 -0.18 -1.18
CA MET A 55 -0.42 0.39 -0.15
C MET A 55 -0.30 1.91 -0.28
N ASP A 56 -0.18 2.43 -1.50
CA ASP A 56 -0.17 3.87 -1.79
C ASP A 56 -1.47 4.57 -1.36
N GLY A 57 -2.62 3.92 -1.60
CA GLY A 57 -3.91 4.41 -1.15
C GLY A 57 -4.02 4.50 0.37
N MET A 58 -3.50 3.49 1.08
CA MET A 58 -3.47 3.47 2.54
C MET A 58 -2.52 4.52 3.11
N ALA A 59 -1.31 4.65 2.56
CA ALA A 59 -0.35 5.71 2.90
C ALA A 59 -0.99 7.09 2.73
N THR A 60 -1.66 7.32 1.60
CA THR A 60 -2.36 8.59 1.33
C THR A 60 -3.46 8.86 2.36
N ALA A 61 -4.29 7.87 2.69
CA ALA A 61 -5.33 8.01 3.71
C ALA A 61 -4.76 8.32 5.10
N LEU A 62 -3.63 7.70 5.48
CA LEU A 62 -2.95 7.98 6.73
C LEU A 62 -2.41 9.41 6.78
N ARG A 63 -1.79 9.92 5.70
CA ARG A 63 -1.36 11.32 5.61
C ARG A 63 -2.53 12.28 5.82
N MET A 64 -3.62 12.08 5.08
CA MET A 64 -4.81 12.95 5.18
C MET A 64 -5.43 12.94 6.58
N THR A 65 -5.41 11.80 7.26
CA THR A 65 -5.94 11.68 8.63
C THR A 65 -5.04 12.45 9.61
N ARG A 66 -3.71 12.24 9.53
CA ARG A 66 -2.73 12.94 10.39
C ARG A 66 -2.74 14.46 10.16
N ASP A 67 -2.88 14.90 8.91
CA ASP A 67 -3.00 16.33 8.57
C ASP A 67 -4.29 16.94 9.12
N SER A 68 -5.39 16.19 9.11
CA SER A 68 -6.68 16.63 9.67
C SER A 68 -6.61 16.79 11.19
N ASP A 69 -5.91 15.89 11.87
CA ASP A 69 -5.69 15.96 13.32
C ASP A 69 -4.80 17.15 13.71
N ALA A 70 -3.81 17.50 12.89
CA ALA A 70 -2.93 18.64 13.12
C ALA A 70 -3.63 20.02 13.00
N VAL A 71 -4.68 20.11 12.17
CA VAL A 71 -5.46 21.35 11.98
C VAL A 71 -6.48 21.57 13.12
N GLY A 72 -6.86 20.52 13.85
CA GLY A 72 -7.85 20.58 14.94
C GLY A 72 -7.36 21.16 16.27
N THR A 73 -6.06 21.44 16.41
CA THR A 73 -5.44 21.98 17.65
C THR A 73 -4.98 23.43 17.56
N GLY A 74 -5.40 24.18 16.52
CA GLY A 74 -5.09 25.60 16.31
C GLY A 74 -6.14 26.56 16.85
#